data_AF-A0A2V9PV68-F1
#
_entry.id   AF-A0A2V9PV68-F1
#
_cell.length_a   1.000
_cell.length_b   1.000
_cell.length_c   1.000
_cell.angle_alpha   90.00
_cell.angle_beta   90.00
_cell.angle_gamma   90.00
#
_symmetry.space_group_name_H-M   'P 1'
#
loop_
_entity.id
_entity.type
_entity.pdbx_description
1 polymer ?
#
loop_
_entity_poly.entity_id
_entity_poly.type
_entity_poly.pdbx_seq_one_letter_code
_entity_poly.pdbx_strand_id
1 'polypeptide(L)' 'MFNLRLYLWNDDSGQDIAEYAVMLAVILVVVIGTIRLVGSNANNVFSSVASSVQ' A
#
# COMPACT_ATOMS: atom_id res chain seq x y z
N MET A 1 -44.94 -4.45 -1.55
CA MET A 1 -43.77 -5.32 -1.27
C MET A 1 -42.67 -5.13 -2.33
N PHE A 2 -42.34 -3.89 -2.72
CA PHE A 2 -41.34 -3.60 -3.76
C PHE A 2 -40.22 -2.62 -3.30
N ASN A 3 -40.30 -2.08 -2.09
CA ASN A 3 -39.38 -1.03 -1.61
C ASN A 3 -38.12 -1.55 -0.91
N LEU A 4 -37.90 -2.86 -0.80
CA LEU A 4 -36.72 -3.42 -0.13
C LEU A 4 -35.48 -3.49 -1.05
N ARG A 5 -35.69 -3.59 -2.38
CA ARG A 5 -34.59 -3.72 -3.35
C ARG A 5 -33.80 -2.43 -3.58
N LEU A 6 -34.45 -1.27 -3.46
CA LEU A 6 -33.79 0.03 -3.62
C LEU A 6 -32.96 0.43 -2.38
N TYR A 7 -33.41 0.04 -1.18
CA TYR A 7 -32.68 0.32 0.07
C TYR A 7 -31.36 -0.46 0.17
N LEU A 8 -31.29 -1.67 -0.41
CA LEU A 8 -30.07 -2.48 -0.46
C LEU A 8 -29.06 -2.04 -1.53
N TRP A 9 -29.51 -1.29 -2.54
CA TRP A 9 -28.65 -0.76 -3.62
C TRP A 9 -28.09 0.63 -3.29
N ASN A 10 -28.64 1.28 -2.27
CA ASN A 10 -28.28 2.63 -1.84
C ASN A 10 -27.49 2.62 -0.53
N ASP A 11 -26.83 1.49 -0.22
CA ASP A 11 -25.95 1.35 0.93
C ASP A 11 -24.59 1.99 0.60
N ASP A 12 -24.58 3.32 0.58
CA ASP A 12 -23.38 4.17 0.50
C ASP A 12 -22.41 3.93 1.68
N SER A 13 -22.83 3.15 2.69
CA SER A 13 -22.07 2.78 3.88
C SER A 13 -20.73 2.09 3.58
N GLY A 14 -20.61 1.42 2.43
CA GLY A 14 -19.36 0.78 1.99
C GLY A 14 -18.40 1.69 1.22
N GLN A 15 -18.89 2.82 0.70
CA GLN A 15 -18.10 3.75 -0.11
C GLN A 15 -17.01 4.43 0.72
N ASP A 16 -17.35 4.87 1.93
CA ASP A 16 -16.39 5.51 2.84
C ASP A 16 -15.22 4.57 3.18
N ILE A 17 -15.52 3.31 3.51
CA ILE A 17 -14.51 2.29 3.84
C ILE A 17 -13.59 2.03 2.63
N ALA A 18 -14.16 1.96 1.43
CA ALA A 18 -13.39 1.77 0.20
C ALA A 18 -12.47 2.98 -0.07
N GLU A 19 -12.93 4.20 0.18
CA GLU A 19 -12.11 5.41 0.01
C GLU A 19 -10.90 5.43 0.95
N TYR A 20 -11.12 5.16 2.25
CA TYR A 20 -10.02 5.05 3.23
C TYR A 20 -9.07 3.91 2.90
N ALA A 21 -9.59 2.76 2.46
CA ALA A 21 -8.78 1.61 2.07
C ALA A 21 -7.86 1.94 0.88
N VAL A 22 -8.36 2.65 -0.13
CA VAL A 22 -7.57 3.07 -1.29
C VAL A 22 -6.49 4.08 -0.89
N MET A 23 -6.80 5.06 -0.04
CA MET A 23 -5.81 6.01 0.47
C MET A 23 -4.67 5.29 1.22
N LEU A 24 -5.01 4.35 2.11
CA LEU A 24 -4.02 3.54 2.83
C LEU A 24 -3.21 2.66 1.87
N ALA A 25 -3.84 2.03 0.89
CA ALA A 25 -3.15 1.21 -0.10
C ALA A 25 -2.09 2.02 -0.89
N VAL A 26 -2.41 3.25 -1.29
CA VAL A 26 -1.46 4.13 -1.98
C VAL A 26 -0.27 4.46 -1.09
N ILE A 27 -0.50 4.80 0.19
CA ILE A 27 0.58 5.06 1.16
C ILE A 27 1.46 3.82 1.30
N LEU A 28 0.86 2.63 1.46
CA LEU A 28 1.60 1.38 1.60
C LEU A 28 2.44 1.07 0.36
N VAL A 29 1.90 1.25 -0.85
CA VAL A 29 2.66 1.04 -2.09
C VAL A 29 3.87 1.96 -2.16
N VAL A 30 3.71 3.24 -1.81
CA VAL A 30 4.82 4.20 -1.78
C VAL A 30 5.87 3.79 -0.74
N VAL A 31 5.45 3.46 0.48
CA VAL A 31 6.37 3.04 1.56
C VAL A 31 7.13 1.76 1.21
N ILE A 32 6.45 0.75 0.66
CA ILE A 32 7.09 -0.49 0.24
C ILE A 32 8.09 -0.22 -0.90
N GLY A 33 7.72 0.66 -1.84
CA GLY A 33 8.59 1.09 -2.92
C GLY A 33 9.87 1.76 -2.41
N THR A 34 9.76 2.72 -1.50
CA THR A 34 10.92 3.44 -0.95
C THR A 34 11.82 2.52 -0.12
N ILE A 35 11.25 1.64 0.71
CA ILE A 35 12.01 0.66 1.50
C ILE A 35 12.84 -0.24 0.59
N ARG A 36 12.26 -0.71 -0.53
CA ARG A 36 13.00 -1.56 -1.50
C ARG A 36 14.16 -0.81 -2.16
N LEU A 37 13.93 0.44 -2.59
CA LEU A 37 14.97 1.26 -3.19
C LEU A 37 16.11 1.53 -2.21
N VAL A 38 15.78 1.98 -1.00
CA VAL A 38 16.78 2.25 0.05
C VAL A 38 17.53 0.97 0.43
N GLY A 39 16.81 -0.14 0.62
CA GLY A 39 17.40 -1.43 0.97
C GLY A 39 18.36 -1.95 -0.12
N SER A 40 18.01 -1.78 -1.40
CA SER A 40 18.89 -2.14 -2.50
C SER A 40 20.16 -1.29 -2.53
N ASN A 41 20.04 0.02 -2.32
CA ASN A 41 21.20 0.91 -2.24
C ASN A 41 22.11 0.56 -1.03
N ALA A 42 21.51 0.30 0.13
CA ALA A 42 22.24 -0.12 1.32
C ALA A 42 23.00 -1.43 1.10
N ASN A 43 22.36 -2.43 0.48
CA ASN A 43 22.99 -3.71 0.18
C ASN A 43 24.22 -3.53 -0.73
N ASN A 44 24.14 -2.68 -1.76
CA ASN A 44 25.27 -2.38 -2.63
C ASN A 44 26.46 -1.79 -1.85
N VAL A 45 26.19 -0.86 -0.92
CA VAL A 45 27.23 -0.26 -0.06
C VAL A 45 27.85 -1.29 0.88
N PHE A 46 27.03 -2.08 1.58
CA PHE A 46 27.52 -3.13 2.48
C PHE A 46 28.36 -4.17 1.73
N SER A 47 27.90 -4.59 0.55
CA SER A 47 28.63 -5.54 -0.30
C SER A 47 29.98 -4.95 -0.74
N SER A 48 30.01 -3.67 -1.11
CA SER A 48 31.25 -2.98 -1.50
C SER A 48 32.26 -2.91 -0.35
N VAL A 49 31.80 -2.60 0.87
CA VAL A 49 32.66 -2.59 2.06
C VAL A 49 33.15 -4.00 2.39
N ALA A 50 32.28 -5.00 2.38
CA ALA A 50 32.66 -6.39 2.66
C ALA A 50 33.75 -6.89 1.70
N SER A 51 33.62 -6.59 0.41
CA SER A 51 34.64 -6.92 -0.61
C SER A 51 35.97 -6.18 -0.42
N SER A 52 35.97 -5.01 0.23
CA SER A 52 37.20 -4.26 0.50
C SER A 52 37.96 -4.73 1.75
N VAL A 53 37.29 -5.50 2.62
CA VAL A 53 37.84 -6.01 3.88
C VAL A 53 38.33 -7.46 3.75
N GLN A 54 37.85 -8.20 2.75
CA GLN A 54 38.33 -9.53 2.37
C GLN A 54 39.65 -9.47 1.59
#